data_AF-A0AAV0QQK3-F1
#
_entry.id   AF-A0AAV0QQK3-F1
#
_cell.length_a   1.000
_cell.length_b   1.000
_cell.length_c   1.000
_cell.angle_alpha   90.00
_cell.angle_beta   90.00
_cell.angle_gamma   90.00
#
_symmetry.space_group_name_H-M   'P 1'
#
loop_
_entity.id
_entity.type
_entity.pdbx_description
1 polymer ?
#
loop_
_entity_poly.entity_id
_entity_poly.type
_entity_poly.pdbx_seq_one_letter_code
_entity_poly.pdbx_strand_id
1 'polypeptide(L)'
;MRSDQIPSSKPDEADRELLSRPATSLITARKKGTGVRAWLLLDSTGQAQTVEVGKHAIMRRTGLPARDLRILDPLLSYPSTVLGRERAIVINLEHIKAIITAQEVLLLNSKDPSVTPFVEELQKRLTFHFHATKAQVRNFFLQLYL
;
A
#
# COMPACT_ATOMS: atom_id res chain seq x y z
N MET A 1 74.96 36.91 -20.60
CA MET A 1 74.37 37.44 -19.35
C MET A 1 73.25 38.40 -19.70
N ARG A 2 72.00 37.93 -19.62
CA ARG A 2 70.82 38.76 -19.40
C ARG A 2 69.78 37.85 -18.77
N SER A 3 69.60 38.06 -17.48
CA SER A 3 68.56 37.48 -16.66
C SER A 3 67.29 38.24 -16.98
N ASP A 4 66.20 37.56 -17.34
CA ASP A 4 64.86 38.15 -17.31
C ASP A 4 63.87 37.14 -16.75
N GLN A 5 63.60 37.35 -15.46
CA GLN A 5 62.32 37.30 -14.77
C GLN A 5 61.23 36.32 -15.27
N ILE A 6 60.92 35.34 -14.42
CA ILE A 6 59.63 34.64 -14.39
C ILE A 6 58.63 35.53 -13.65
N PRO A 7 57.45 35.85 -14.21
CA PRO A 7 56.32 36.31 -13.42
C PRO A 7 55.47 35.11 -12.97
N SER A 8 55.29 34.99 -11.65
CA SER A 8 54.39 34.05 -11.02
C SER A 8 52.94 34.34 -11.41
N SER A 9 52.34 33.44 -12.19
CA SER A 9 50.88 33.36 -12.31
C SER A 9 50.33 32.79 -11.01
N LYS A 10 49.69 33.67 -10.23
CA LYS A 10 48.80 33.30 -9.12
C LYS A 10 47.76 32.30 -9.67
N PRO A 11 47.45 31.20 -8.97
CA PRO A 11 46.38 30.32 -9.40
C PRO A 11 45.07 31.10 -9.32
N ASP A 12 44.35 31.12 -10.44
CA ASP A 12 43.12 31.86 -10.64
C ASP A 12 42.09 31.51 -9.56
N GLU A 13 41.57 32.56 -8.95
CA GLU A 13 40.44 32.61 -8.02
C GLU A 13 39.12 32.28 -8.75
N ALA A 14 39.09 31.17 -9.49
CA ALA A 14 37.94 30.67 -10.24
C ALA A 14 37.62 29.20 -9.91
N ASP A 15 38.55 28.47 -9.27
CA ASP A 15 38.41 27.04 -8.96
C ASP A 15 37.88 26.75 -7.53
N ARG A 16 37.45 27.77 -6.78
CA ARG A 16 36.93 27.64 -5.41
C ARG A 16 35.40 27.72 -5.26
N GLU A 17 34.65 27.66 -6.36
CA GLU A 17 33.18 27.75 -6.31
C GLU A 17 32.45 26.48 -6.82
N LEU A 18 33.00 25.30 -6.51
CA LEU A 18 32.36 24.00 -6.82
C LEU A 18 32.06 23.10 -5.61
N LEU A 19 32.05 23.64 -4.38
CA LEU A 19 31.78 22.86 -3.16
C LEU A 19 30.67 23.39 -2.24
N SER A 20 29.77 24.26 -2.69
CA SER A 20 28.61 24.67 -1.88
C SER A 20 27.33 24.84 -2.69
N ARG A 21 26.86 23.74 -3.30
CA ARG A 21 25.45 23.62 -3.66
C ARG A 21 24.92 22.37 -2.97
N PRO A 22 23.88 22.47 -2.12
CA PRO A 22 23.18 21.26 -1.72
C PRO A 22 22.62 20.66 -3.00
N ALA A 23 23.20 19.52 -3.40
CA ALA A 23 22.57 18.64 -4.35
C ALA A 23 21.27 18.18 -3.69
N THR A 24 20.18 18.91 -3.91
CA THR A 24 18.84 18.35 -3.81
C THR A 24 18.77 17.27 -4.87
N SER A 25 19.28 16.09 -4.51
CA SER A 25 19.01 14.83 -5.17
C SER A 25 17.51 14.57 -5.05
N LEU A 26 16.73 15.23 -5.90
CA LEU A 26 15.44 14.72 -6.36
C LEU A 26 15.65 13.83 -7.60
N ILE A 27 16.74 13.07 -7.60
CA ILE A 27 16.61 11.64 -7.85
C ILE A 27 15.98 11.04 -6.60
N THR A 28 14.68 11.28 -6.40
CA THR A 28 13.88 10.23 -5.76
C THR A 28 14.07 9.05 -6.69
N ALA A 29 14.89 8.14 -6.18
CA ALA A 29 15.30 6.95 -6.85
C ALA A 29 14.09 6.41 -7.63
N ARG A 30 14.27 6.24 -8.94
CA ARG A 30 13.73 5.06 -9.61
C ARG A 30 14.35 3.84 -8.95
N LYS A 31 14.08 3.66 -7.66
CA LYS A 31 14.27 2.41 -6.97
C LYS A 31 13.29 1.54 -7.72
N LYS A 32 13.83 0.58 -8.47
CA LYS A 32 13.13 -0.64 -8.84
C LYS A 32 12.62 -1.27 -7.53
N GLY A 33 11.59 -0.65 -6.96
CA GLY A 33 10.90 -1.08 -5.77
C GLY A 33 10.02 -2.20 -6.24
N THR A 34 10.59 -3.41 -6.25
CA THR A 34 9.88 -4.68 -6.09
C THR A 34 8.49 -4.42 -5.54
N GLY A 35 7.44 -4.68 -6.33
CA GLY A 35 6.06 -4.22 -6.14
C GLY A 35 5.37 -4.69 -4.85
N VAL A 36 5.93 -4.28 -3.71
CA VAL A 36 5.48 -4.41 -2.34
C VAL A 36 4.77 -3.12 -1.98
N ARG A 37 3.57 -3.26 -1.42
CA ARG A 37 2.70 -2.15 -1.03
C ARG A 37 2.17 -2.42 0.37
N ALA A 38 1.88 -1.34 1.09
CA ALA A 38 1.13 -1.38 2.33
C ALA A 38 -0.33 -1.72 2.05
N TRP A 39 -0.83 -2.77 2.69
CA TRP A 39 -2.24 -3.14 2.70
C TRP A 39 -2.74 -3.09 4.13
N LEU A 40 -3.90 -2.50 4.36
CA LEU A 40 -4.66 -2.75 5.56
C LEU A 40 -5.41 -4.07 5.39
N LEU A 41 -5.09 -5.02 6.25
CA LEU A 41 -5.74 -6.30 6.33
C LEU A 41 -6.75 -6.25 7.46
N LEU A 42 -8.02 -6.49 7.15
CA LEU A 42 -9.07 -6.70 8.13
C LEU A 42 -9.51 -8.16 8.13
N ASP A 43 -9.46 -8.82 9.28
CA ASP A 43 -9.94 -10.19 9.42
C ASP A 43 -11.44 -10.25 9.76
N SER A 44 -11.99 -11.46 9.79
CA SER A 44 -13.40 -11.70 10.12
C SER A 44 -13.80 -11.28 11.55
N THR A 45 -12.84 -11.02 12.43
CA THR A 45 -13.08 -10.58 13.81
C THR A 45 -13.14 -9.05 13.95
N GLY A 46 -12.84 -8.32 12.85
CA GLY A 46 -12.78 -6.86 12.84
C GLY A 46 -11.40 -6.30 13.20
N GLN A 47 -10.39 -7.16 13.42
CA GLN A 47 -9.04 -6.72 13.72
C GLN A 47 -8.35 -6.26 12.44
N ALA A 48 -7.68 -5.11 12.55
CA ALA A 48 -6.99 -4.47 11.44
C ALA A 48 -5.49 -4.41 11.67
N GLN A 49 -4.70 -4.77 10.67
CA GLN A 49 -3.25 -4.70 10.70
C GLN A 49 -2.71 -4.21 9.35
N THR A 50 -1.64 -3.41 9.37
CA THR A 50 -0.96 -3.02 8.13
C THR A 50 0.10 -4.07 7.79
N VAL A 51 0.06 -4.56 6.55
CA VAL A 51 1.00 -5.57 6.05
C VAL A 51 1.65 -5.09 4.75
N GLU A 52 2.97 -5.24 4.65
CA GLU A 52 3.73 -4.92 3.44
C GLU A 52 3.81 -6.16 2.55
N VAL A 53 3.03 -6.19 1.47
CA VAL A 53 2.88 -7.40 0.65
C VAL A 53 3.10 -7.11 -0.83
N GLY A 54 3.93 -7.95 -1.46
CA GLY A 54 4.23 -7.91 -2.89
C GLY A 54 3.09 -8.40 -3.78
N LYS A 55 3.04 -7.90 -5.02
CA LYS A 55 2.10 -8.32 -6.07
C LYS A 55 1.94 -9.84 -6.17
N HIS A 56 3.05 -10.59 -6.29
CA HIS A 56 3.00 -12.05 -6.41
C HIS A 56 2.46 -12.74 -5.15
N ALA A 57 2.70 -12.18 -3.96
CA ALA A 57 2.15 -12.71 -2.73
C ALA A 57 0.64 -12.45 -2.66
N ILE A 58 0.17 -11.26 -3.04
CA ILE A 58 -1.27 -10.96 -3.17
C ILE A 58 -1.93 -11.90 -4.19
N MET A 59 -1.31 -12.13 -5.35
CA MET A 59 -1.83 -13.07 -6.37
C MET A 59 -2.02 -14.47 -5.80
N ARG A 60 -1.00 -15.02 -5.13
CA ARG A 60 -1.09 -16.36 -4.52
C ARG A 60 -2.14 -16.42 -3.40
N ARG A 61 -2.23 -15.37 -2.59
CA ARG A 61 -3.15 -15.28 -1.45
C ARG A 61 -4.62 -15.21 -1.89
N THR A 62 -4.89 -14.42 -2.93
CA THR A 62 -6.26 -14.10 -3.39
C THR A 62 -6.73 -14.94 -4.57
N GLY A 63 -5.81 -15.61 -5.27
CA GLY A 63 -6.09 -16.31 -6.53
C GLY A 63 -6.30 -15.36 -7.72
N LEU A 64 -6.10 -14.05 -7.56
CA LEU A 64 -6.34 -13.09 -8.63
C LEU A 64 -5.24 -13.13 -9.69
N PRO A 65 -5.60 -13.12 -10.99
CA PRO A 65 -4.63 -12.92 -12.05
C PRO A 65 -4.06 -11.49 -12.01
N ALA A 66 -2.87 -11.30 -12.58
CA ALA A 66 -2.19 -10.01 -12.58
C ALA A 66 -2.98 -8.87 -13.23
N ARG A 67 -3.89 -9.19 -14.17
CA ARG A 67 -4.79 -8.22 -14.83
C ARG A 67 -5.74 -7.56 -13.83
N ASP A 68 -6.26 -8.31 -12.89
CA ASP A 68 -7.28 -7.83 -11.95
C ASP A 68 -6.65 -6.93 -10.91
N LEU A 69 -5.46 -7.29 -10.43
CA LEU A 69 -4.70 -6.45 -9.51
C LEU A 69 -4.29 -5.11 -10.12
N ARG A 70 -4.10 -5.03 -11.45
CA ARG A 70 -3.76 -3.77 -12.12
C ARG A 70 -4.90 -2.74 -12.04
N ILE A 71 -6.14 -3.17 -11.83
CA ILE A 71 -7.29 -2.26 -11.67
C ILE A 71 -7.12 -1.40 -10.41
N LEU A 72 -6.40 -1.92 -9.41
CA LEU A 72 -6.09 -1.21 -8.17
C LEU A 72 -4.79 -0.40 -8.25
N ASP A 73 -4.13 -0.34 -9.41
CA ASP A 73 -2.87 0.38 -9.55
C ASP A 73 -3.12 1.91 -9.50
N PRO A 74 -2.60 2.64 -8.50
CA PRO A 74 -2.78 4.09 -8.44
C PRO A 74 -2.13 4.83 -9.60
N LEU A 75 -1.20 4.21 -10.33
CA LEU A 75 -0.59 4.81 -11.52
C LEU A 75 -1.44 4.67 -12.78
N LEU A 76 -2.55 3.92 -12.71
CA LEU A 76 -3.46 3.68 -13.81
C LEU A 76 -4.85 4.22 -13.47
N SER A 77 -5.45 4.95 -14.40
CA SER A 77 -6.83 5.40 -14.27
C SER A 77 -7.77 4.32 -14.80
N TYR A 78 -8.47 3.66 -13.88
CA TYR A 78 -9.57 2.74 -14.20
C TYR A 78 -10.90 3.32 -13.70
N PRO A 79 -12.01 3.09 -14.41
CA PRO A 79 -13.33 3.49 -13.94
C PRO A 79 -13.71 2.73 -12.66
N SER A 80 -14.71 3.27 -11.95
CA SER A 80 -15.31 2.58 -10.81
C SER A 80 -15.84 1.21 -11.23
N THR A 81 -15.39 0.14 -10.55
CA THR A 81 -15.69 -1.24 -10.92
C THR A 81 -15.75 -2.13 -9.69
N VAL A 82 -16.73 -3.04 -9.69
CA VAL A 82 -16.78 -4.21 -8.79
C VAL A 82 -16.67 -5.46 -9.66
N LEU A 83 -15.63 -6.25 -9.46
CA LEU A 83 -15.41 -7.49 -10.19
C LEU A 83 -15.59 -8.70 -9.28
N GLY A 84 -16.54 -9.57 -9.63
CA GLY A 84 -16.62 -10.91 -9.06
C GLY A 84 -15.59 -11.83 -9.67
N ARG A 85 -14.87 -12.58 -8.82
CA ARG A 85 -13.99 -13.69 -9.20
C ARG A 85 -14.31 -14.87 -8.30
N GLU A 86 -13.81 -16.04 -8.70
CA GLU A 86 -14.11 -17.31 -8.02
C GLU A 86 -13.83 -17.27 -6.51
N ARG A 87 -12.73 -16.62 -6.10
CA ARG A 87 -12.26 -16.60 -4.71
C ARG A 87 -12.16 -15.20 -4.09
N ALA A 88 -12.56 -14.17 -4.84
CA ALA A 88 -12.40 -12.79 -4.40
C ALA A 88 -13.36 -11.83 -5.12
N ILE A 89 -13.63 -10.70 -4.47
CA ILE A 89 -14.29 -9.54 -5.08
C ILE A 89 -13.26 -8.42 -5.13
N VAL A 90 -13.03 -7.83 -6.30
CA VAL A 90 -12.15 -6.67 -6.47
C VAL A 90 -12.99 -5.42 -6.55
N ILE A 91 -12.67 -4.42 -5.73
CA ILE A 91 -13.38 -3.15 -5.65
C ILE A 91 -12.41 -2.03 -6.01
N ASN A 92 -12.71 -1.29 -7.07
CA ASN A 92 -12.08 -0.01 -7.38
C ASN A 92 -13.18 1.04 -7.44
N LEU A 93 -13.30 1.84 -6.40
CA LEU A 93 -14.18 3.01 -6.34
C LEU A 93 -13.30 4.24 -6.07
N GLU A 94 -13.90 5.43 -6.07
CA GLU A 94 -13.22 6.73 -5.94
C GLU A 94 -12.03 6.71 -4.94
N HIS A 95 -12.30 6.45 -3.66
CA HIS A 95 -11.27 6.33 -2.63
C HIS A 95 -11.02 4.89 -2.16
N ILE A 96 -11.94 3.97 -2.46
CA ILE A 96 -11.93 2.61 -1.91
C ILE A 96 -11.36 1.63 -2.93
N LYS A 97 -10.15 1.13 -2.64
CA LYS A 97 -9.46 0.10 -3.43
C LYS A 97 -9.23 -1.12 -2.59
N ALA A 98 -10.03 -2.16 -2.81
CA ALA A 98 -10.05 -3.33 -1.94
C ALA A 98 -10.09 -4.66 -2.71
N ILE A 99 -9.61 -5.70 -2.04
CA ILE A 99 -9.84 -7.10 -2.40
C ILE A 99 -10.54 -7.74 -1.21
N ILE A 100 -11.73 -8.28 -1.43
CA ILE A 100 -12.49 -9.03 -0.43
C ILE A 100 -12.33 -10.51 -0.75
N THR A 101 -11.88 -11.28 0.22
CA THR A 101 -11.85 -12.74 0.16
C THR A 101 -12.83 -13.31 1.18
N ALA A 102 -12.97 -14.63 1.25
CA ALA A 102 -13.84 -15.27 2.24
C ALA A 102 -13.33 -15.12 3.69
N GLN A 103 -12.05 -14.81 3.89
CA GLN A 103 -11.43 -14.76 5.22
C GLN A 103 -11.09 -13.34 5.67
N GLU A 104 -10.88 -12.43 4.72
CA GLU A 104 -10.29 -11.12 5.01
C GLU A 104 -10.53 -10.10 3.89
N VAL A 105 -10.40 -8.83 4.26
CA VAL A 105 -10.40 -7.69 3.36
C VAL A 105 -9.00 -7.08 3.31
N LEU A 106 -8.48 -6.87 2.10
CA LEU A 106 -7.22 -6.20 1.85
C LEU A 106 -7.53 -4.84 1.21
N LEU A 107 -7.23 -3.75 1.91
CA LEU A 107 -7.52 -2.38 1.50
C LEU A 107 -6.22 -1.61 1.24
N LEU A 108 -6.15 -0.89 0.14
CA LEU A 108 -5.06 0.03 -0.17
C LEU A 108 -5.35 1.43 0.41
N ASN A 109 -4.28 2.20 0.62
CA ASN A 109 -4.35 3.61 0.99
C ASN A 109 -5.19 3.90 2.26
N SER A 110 -5.19 3.01 3.24
CA SER A 110 -5.96 3.18 4.48
C SER A 110 -5.58 4.40 5.34
N LYS A 111 -4.45 5.06 5.02
CA LYS A 111 -4.02 6.30 5.68
C LYS A 111 -4.66 7.55 5.08
N ASP A 112 -5.37 7.41 3.96
CA ASP A 112 -6.13 8.49 3.34
C ASP A 112 -7.35 8.84 4.23
N PRO A 113 -7.52 10.10 4.66
CA PRO A 113 -8.66 10.52 5.47
C PRO A 113 -10.02 10.21 4.84
N SER A 114 -10.12 10.16 3.50
CA SER A 114 -11.36 9.79 2.81
C SER A 114 -11.73 8.32 2.99
N VAL A 115 -10.76 7.47 3.38
CA VAL A 115 -10.93 6.03 3.58
C VAL A 115 -11.20 5.68 5.05
N THR A 116 -10.75 6.51 5.99
CA THR A 116 -10.89 6.28 7.44
C THR A 116 -12.33 5.97 7.88
N PRO A 117 -13.37 6.74 7.48
CA PRO A 117 -14.74 6.45 7.92
C PRO A 117 -15.25 5.09 7.43
N PHE A 118 -14.81 4.67 6.25
CA PHE A 118 -15.15 3.36 5.71
C PHE A 118 -14.49 2.24 6.52
N VAL A 119 -13.23 2.40 6.91
CA VAL A 119 -12.51 1.40 7.72
C VAL A 119 -13.16 1.25 9.09
N GLU A 120 -13.47 2.35 9.78
CA GLU A 120 -14.07 2.34 11.11
C GLU A 120 -15.44 1.64 11.11
N GLU A 121 -16.30 1.98 10.14
CA GLU A 121 -17.62 1.37 10.02
C GLU A 121 -17.51 -0.11 9.63
N LEU A 122 -16.57 -0.48 8.76
CA LEU A 122 -16.32 -1.87 8.38
C LEU A 122 -15.87 -2.69 9.60
N GLN A 123 -14.92 -2.19 10.39
CA GLN A 123 -14.46 -2.84 11.63
C GLN A 123 -15.62 -3.04 12.60
N LYS A 124 -16.40 -1.99 12.85
CA LYS A 124 -17.56 -2.05 13.75
C LYS A 124 -18.56 -3.12 13.32
N ARG A 125 -18.88 -3.20 12.03
CA ARG A 125 -19.80 -4.21 11.49
C ARG A 125 -19.24 -5.63 11.59
N LEU A 126 -17.96 -5.82 11.29
CA LEU A 126 -17.30 -7.12 11.41
C LEU A 126 -17.28 -7.61 12.85
N THR A 127 -16.87 -6.75 13.80
CA THR A 127 -16.86 -7.08 15.23
C THR A 127 -18.25 -7.45 15.73
N PHE A 128 -19.27 -6.65 15.40
CA PHE A 128 -20.65 -6.95 15.77
C PHE A 128 -21.12 -8.29 15.23
N HIS A 129 -20.88 -8.54 13.94
CA HIS A 129 -21.27 -9.79 13.28
C HIS A 129 -20.52 -11.01 13.85
N PHE A 130 -19.23 -10.85 14.16
CA PHE A 130 -18.42 -11.89 14.79
C PHE A 130 -18.98 -12.27 16.17
N HIS A 131 -19.38 -11.29 16.98
CA HIS A 131 -20.00 -11.57 18.28
C HIS A 131 -21.38 -12.23 18.13
N ALA A 132 -22.20 -11.77 17.18
CA ALA A 132 -23.53 -12.34 16.92
C ALA A 132 -23.44 -13.81 16.48
N THR A 133 -22.56 -14.11 15.52
CA THR A 133 -22.33 -15.47 15.02
C THR A 133 -21.73 -16.38 16.11
N LYS A 134 -20.77 -15.89 16.90
CA LYS A 134 -20.20 -16.66 18.02
C LYS A 134 -21.24 -17.00 19.09
N ALA A 135 -22.16 -16.07 19.39
CA ALA A 135 -23.25 -16.31 20.33
C ALA A 135 -24.22 -17.39 19.83
N GLN A 136 -24.56 -17.37 18.54
CA GLN A 136 -25.41 -18.40 17.91
C GLN A 136 -24.80 -19.79 17.97
N VAL A 137 -23.51 -19.93 17.65
CA VAL A 137 -22.80 -21.21 17.73
C VAL A 137 -22.79 -21.75 19.15
N ARG A 138 -22.50 -20.90 20.14
CA ARG A 138 -22.55 -21.30 21.55
C ARG A 138 -23.95 -21.79 21.96
N ASN A 139 -24.99 -21.08 21.54
CA ASN A 139 -26.37 -21.46 21.86
C ASN A 139 -26.76 -22.79 21.20
N PHE A 140 -26.30 -23.06 19.97
CA PHE A 140 -26.52 -24.34 19.30
C PHE A 140 -25.89 -25.51 20.06
N PHE A 141 -24.64 -25.35 20.52
CA PHE A 141 -24.00 -26.38 21.34
C PHE A 141 -24.69 -26.56 22.69
N LEU A 142 -25.16 -25.50 23.35
CA LEU A 142 -25.88 -25.63 24.62
C LEU A 142 -27.24 -26.33 24.49
N GLN A 143 -27.93 -26.22 23.35
CA GLN A 143 -29.20 -26.93 23.09
C GLN A 143 -29.01 -28.41 22.72
N LEU A 144 -27.81 -28.85 22.34
CA LEU A 144 -27.51 -30.25 22.05
C LEU A 144 -27.07 -31.05 23.30
N TYR A 145 -26.77 -30.35 24.39
CA TYR A 145 -26.38 -30.92 25.69
C TYR A 145 -27.49 -30.82 26.75
N LEU A 146 -28.70 -30.41 26.35
CA LEU A 146 -29.95 -30.44 27.11
C LEU A 146 -30.96 -31.31 26.36
#